data_AF-A0A645CP13-F1
#
_entry.id   AF-A0A645CP13-F1
#
_cell.length_a   1.000
_cell.length_b   1.000
_cell.length_c   1.000
_cell.angle_alpha   90.00
_cell.angle_beta   90.00
_cell.angle_gamma   90.00
#
_symmetry.space_group_name_H-M   'P 1'
#
loop_
_entity.id
_entity.type
_entity.pdbx_description
1 polymer ?
#
loop_
_entity_poly.entity_id
_entity_poly.type
_entity_poly.pdbx_seq_one_letter_code
_entity_poly.pdbx_strand_id
1 'polypeptide(L)'
;MIYIISGCNEPAARCTFTKIQNTMKTIINFRFFLLALLSVFLFTSCEKDPAEDMSLKSTATISPVIINEGASVSVDLIAGQNTIAGNVSVTFDKDFVHVKYTTINGWMLDEAHLWVGSNLSMMPQTNSGNPKPGLFPYKSGLLYGATSYSFSIPWSDFGGYEANCGNILYMAAHAALHKMNSNGSVNSQTGWGNGSQINDNGSWAMYFSLQFECGSTNDPETNCQTAFGFGPLTFVDAGLTPNRWGWIYTLNAEGYFTTPLYAGAGNNDIQHATNVGNVTYSLSGSSLVVHYETFTGYSLSETHVYASTTFPTTIAPGQFNYSHAVQNPHSDTYTIELNGATPVYLISHAVVCSE
;
A
#
# COMPACT_ATOMS: atom_id res chain seq x y z
N MET A 1 47.54 -18.18 -11.31
CA MET A 1 48.93 -17.87 -10.93
C MET A 1 48.91 -17.39 -9.50
N ILE A 2 49.54 -18.11 -8.59
CA ILE A 2 49.55 -17.78 -7.16
C ILE A 2 50.95 -17.25 -6.85
N TYR A 3 51.04 -16.01 -6.37
CA TYR A 3 52.27 -15.42 -5.83
C TYR A 3 52.08 -15.31 -4.31
N ILE A 4 52.98 -15.90 -3.52
CA ILE A 4 52.98 -15.76 -2.06
C ILE A 4 54.02 -14.69 -1.71
N ILE A 5 53.58 -13.64 -1.00
CA ILE A 5 54.45 -12.57 -0.49
C ILE A 5 55.03 -13.05 0.85
N SER A 6 56.35 -13.23 0.92
CA SER A 6 57.05 -13.50 2.18
C SER A 6 57.81 -12.26 2.63
N GLY A 7 57.13 -11.34 3.32
CA GLY A 7 57.72 -10.25 4.14
C GLY A 7 58.58 -9.20 3.42
N CYS A 8 58.28 -7.92 3.61
CA CYS A 8 59.14 -6.80 3.22
C CYS A 8 59.48 -5.97 4.49
N ASN A 9 60.77 -5.64 4.69
CA ASN A 9 61.27 -4.76 5.76
C ASN A 9 61.97 -3.56 5.11
N GLU A 10 61.65 -2.35 5.57
CA GLU A 10 62.30 -1.09 5.16
C GLU A 10 63.38 -0.65 6.17
N PRO A 11 64.38 0.18 5.76
CA PRO A 11 64.34 1.07 4.61
C PRO A 11 65.49 0.82 3.62
N ALA A 12 65.27 -0.07 2.65
CA ALA A 12 65.92 -0.08 1.34
C ALA A 12 65.25 -1.16 0.47
N ALA A 13 64.40 -0.74 -0.46
CA ALA A 13 63.55 -1.59 -1.29
C ALA A 13 64.34 -2.63 -2.13
N ARG A 14 64.20 -3.92 -1.80
CA ARG A 14 64.35 -5.07 -2.73
C ARG A 14 63.50 -6.25 -2.25
N CYS A 15 62.39 -6.57 -2.93
CA CYS A 15 61.65 -7.82 -2.70
C CYS A 15 61.84 -8.73 -3.95
N THR A 16 62.33 -9.96 -3.74
CA THR A 16 62.63 -10.96 -4.78
C THR A 16 61.43 -11.85 -5.07
N PHE A 17 61.14 -12.12 -6.35
CA PHE A 17 60.04 -12.99 -6.79
C PHE A 17 60.57 -14.27 -7.43
N THR A 18 60.15 -15.44 -6.93
CA THR A 18 60.50 -16.75 -7.50
C THR A 18 59.32 -17.32 -8.29
N LYS A 19 59.55 -17.69 -9.55
CA LYS A 19 58.55 -18.24 -10.48
C LYS A 19 58.58 -19.78 -10.40
N ILE A 20 57.46 -20.42 -10.09
CA ILE A 20 57.31 -21.88 -10.22
C ILE A 20 56.51 -22.17 -11.48
N GLN A 21 57.14 -22.83 -12.46
CA GLN A 21 56.46 -23.48 -13.59
C GLN A 21 56.50 -24.98 -13.37
N ASN A 22 55.33 -25.65 -13.43
CA ASN A 22 55.27 -27.10 -13.58
C ASN A 22 54.60 -27.46 -14.90
N THR A 23 55.41 -28.03 -15.78
CA THR A 23 55.04 -28.69 -17.03
C THR A 23 54.82 -30.20 -16.82
N MET A 24 53.70 -30.68 -17.38
CA MET A 24 53.42 -31.99 -18.01
C MET A 24 54.12 -33.28 -17.52
N LYS A 25 53.35 -34.37 -17.41
CA LYS A 25 53.43 -35.50 -18.37
C LYS A 25 52.36 -36.58 -18.14
N THR A 26 51.72 -36.93 -19.25
CA THR A 26 50.81 -38.04 -19.51
C THR A 26 51.54 -39.40 -19.44
N ILE A 27 50.95 -40.41 -18.77
CA ILE A 27 51.23 -41.83 -19.05
C ILE A 27 49.91 -42.61 -18.98
N ILE A 28 49.59 -43.27 -20.10
CA ILE A 28 48.51 -44.23 -20.32
C ILE A 28 49.03 -45.62 -19.93
N ASN A 29 48.23 -46.44 -19.23
CA ASN A 29 48.06 -47.86 -19.62
C ASN A 29 46.89 -48.58 -18.91
N PHE A 30 46.01 -49.03 -19.80
CA PHE A 30 44.88 -49.95 -19.74
C PHE A 30 45.18 -51.33 -19.13
N ARG A 31 44.32 -51.84 -18.24
CA ARG A 31 43.89 -53.27 -18.18
C ARG A 31 42.51 -53.44 -17.54
N PHE A 32 41.64 -54.08 -18.30
CA PHE A 32 40.34 -54.65 -17.93
C PHE A 32 40.44 -55.62 -16.74
N PHE A 33 39.54 -55.51 -15.76
CA PHE A 33 39.04 -56.67 -15.04
C PHE A 33 37.59 -56.45 -14.59
N LEU A 34 36.73 -57.35 -15.07
CA LEU A 34 35.28 -57.40 -14.90
C LEU A 34 35.00 -58.38 -13.74
N LEU A 35 34.31 -57.95 -12.69
CA LEU A 35 33.68 -58.88 -11.74
C LEU A 35 32.37 -58.28 -11.23
N ALA A 36 31.28 -58.80 -11.77
CA ALA A 36 29.92 -58.63 -11.28
C ALA A 36 29.68 -59.61 -10.13
N LEU A 37 29.16 -59.12 -9.01
CA LEU A 37 28.56 -59.94 -7.96
C LEU A 37 27.19 -59.36 -7.62
N LEU A 38 26.17 -60.11 -8.04
CA LEU A 38 24.78 -59.97 -7.60
C LEU A 38 24.70 -60.24 -6.10
N SER A 39 24.07 -59.35 -5.35
CA SER A 39 23.39 -59.69 -4.10
C SER A 39 21.95 -59.22 -4.19
N VAL A 40 21.08 -60.18 -4.49
CA VAL A 40 19.62 -60.11 -4.37
C VAL A 40 19.30 -60.02 -2.88
N PHE A 41 18.66 -58.93 -2.45
CA PHE A 41 17.88 -58.88 -1.22
C PHE A 41 16.46 -58.47 -1.57
N LEU A 42 15.53 -59.42 -1.44
CA LEU A 42 14.09 -59.22 -1.57
C LEU A 42 13.53 -58.79 -0.20
N PHE A 43 12.88 -57.64 -0.24
CA PHE A 43 11.74 -57.13 0.55
C PHE A 43 11.45 -57.70 1.95
N THR A 44 11.51 -56.80 2.93
CA THR A 44 10.54 -56.80 4.05
C THR A 44 9.85 -55.45 4.10
N SER A 45 8.53 -55.51 3.94
CA SER A 45 7.55 -54.43 3.97
C SER A 45 7.61 -53.63 5.27
N CYS A 46 7.65 -52.30 5.14
CA CYS A 46 7.03 -51.40 6.09
C CYS A 46 6.28 -50.38 5.24
N GLU A 47 4.96 -50.54 5.20
CA GLU A 47 4.02 -49.66 4.52
C GLU A 47 4.10 -48.30 5.22
N LYS A 48 4.71 -47.32 4.54
CA LYS A 48 4.62 -45.92 4.92
C LYS A 48 3.71 -45.28 3.89
N ASP A 49 2.54 -44.87 4.36
CA ASP A 49 1.54 -44.17 3.56
C ASP A 49 2.20 -43.08 2.69
N PRO A 50 1.80 -42.93 1.43
CA PRO A 50 2.24 -41.80 0.63
C PRO A 50 1.55 -40.56 1.21
N ALA A 51 2.25 -39.84 2.08
CA ALA A 51 1.94 -38.44 2.28
C ALA A 51 2.08 -37.77 0.92
N GLU A 52 0.99 -37.19 0.44
CA GLU A 52 0.89 -36.44 -0.80
C GLU A 52 2.09 -35.48 -0.93
N ASP A 53 3.02 -35.83 -1.82
CA ASP A 53 3.93 -34.88 -2.42
C ASP A 53 3.09 -34.00 -3.36
N MET A 54 2.43 -33.01 -2.78
CA MET A 54 1.92 -31.88 -3.55
C MET A 54 3.07 -30.92 -3.77
N SER A 55 4.02 -31.35 -4.60
CA SER A 55 4.96 -30.50 -5.32
C SER A 55 4.18 -29.53 -6.20
N LEU A 56 3.72 -28.43 -5.60
CA LEU A 56 3.37 -27.24 -6.33
C LEU A 56 4.67 -26.51 -6.67
N LYS A 57 5.34 -26.99 -7.71
CA LYS A 57 6.08 -26.09 -8.62
C LYS A 57 5.05 -25.20 -9.31
N SER A 58 4.54 -24.22 -8.57
CA SER A 58 3.71 -23.18 -9.13
C SER A 58 4.53 -21.91 -9.18
N THR A 59 5.01 -21.60 -10.38
CA THR A 59 5.37 -20.23 -10.78
C THR A 59 4.08 -19.41 -10.85
N ALA A 60 3.30 -19.38 -9.77
CA ALA A 60 2.16 -18.50 -9.63
C ALA A 60 2.69 -17.21 -9.04
N THR A 61 2.74 -16.17 -9.87
CA THR A 61 2.69 -14.80 -9.39
C THR A 61 1.50 -14.68 -8.43
N ILE A 62 1.77 -14.65 -7.14
CA ILE A 62 0.75 -14.52 -6.10
C ILE A 62 0.06 -13.17 -6.33
N SER A 63 -1.26 -13.18 -6.50
CA SER A 63 -2.05 -11.96 -6.59
C SER A 63 -1.81 -11.08 -5.36
N PRO A 64 -1.75 -9.75 -5.50
CA PRO A 64 -1.58 -8.88 -4.36
C PRO A 64 -2.73 -9.09 -3.37
N VAL A 65 -2.41 -9.04 -2.07
CA VAL A 65 -3.45 -9.01 -1.05
C VAL A 65 -3.99 -7.60 -0.98
N ILE A 66 -5.29 -7.45 -1.15
CA ILE A 66 -5.98 -6.17 -1.03
C ILE A 66 -6.07 -5.81 0.46
N ILE A 67 -5.64 -4.61 0.83
CA ILE A 67 -5.76 -4.08 2.18
C ILE A 67 -6.49 -2.74 2.16
N ASN A 68 -7.51 -2.63 3.00
CA ASN A 68 -8.25 -1.37 3.21
C ASN A 68 -7.60 -0.53 4.31
N GLU A 69 -7.79 0.79 4.26
CA GLU A 69 -7.31 1.70 5.31
C GLU A 69 -7.81 1.25 6.70
N GLY A 70 -6.93 1.28 7.70
CA GLY A 70 -7.22 0.80 9.06
C GLY A 70 -7.30 -0.72 9.23
N ALA A 71 -7.38 -1.50 8.15
CA ALA A 71 -7.29 -2.95 8.21
C ALA A 71 -5.83 -3.41 8.40
N SER A 72 -5.67 -4.66 8.88
CA SER A 72 -4.37 -5.28 9.09
C SER A 72 -4.26 -6.58 8.29
N VAL A 73 -3.18 -6.73 7.54
CA VAL A 73 -2.81 -7.98 6.87
C VAL A 73 -1.52 -8.50 7.49
N SER A 74 -1.38 -9.82 7.61
CA SER A 74 -0.14 -10.41 8.10
C SER A 74 0.32 -11.59 7.26
N VAL A 75 1.63 -11.69 7.08
CA VAL A 75 2.31 -12.88 6.58
C VAL A 75 3.22 -13.45 7.66
N ASP A 76 3.50 -14.75 7.61
CA ASP A 76 4.43 -15.38 8.55
C ASP A 76 5.85 -14.81 8.38
N LEU A 77 6.58 -14.69 9.48
CA LEU A 77 8.02 -14.43 9.47
C LEU A 77 8.75 -15.76 9.50
N ILE A 78 9.31 -16.18 8.37
CA ILE A 78 9.95 -17.48 8.20
C ILE A 78 11.45 -17.35 8.47
N ALA A 79 11.95 -17.96 9.55
CA ALA A 79 13.37 -18.08 9.88
C ALA A 79 13.97 -19.36 9.30
N GLY A 80 15.20 -19.26 8.79
CA GLY A 80 15.97 -20.43 8.36
C GLY A 80 15.25 -21.27 7.30
N GLN A 81 14.56 -20.61 6.36
CA GLN A 81 13.78 -21.19 5.24
C GLN A 81 12.47 -21.91 5.61
N ASN A 82 12.38 -22.56 6.77
CA ASN A 82 11.26 -23.48 7.05
C ASN A 82 10.62 -23.33 8.43
N THR A 83 11.06 -22.37 9.26
CA THR A 83 10.55 -22.23 10.63
C THR A 83 9.76 -20.94 10.80
N ILE A 84 8.49 -21.03 11.21
CA ILE A 84 7.71 -19.84 11.59
C ILE A 84 8.29 -19.28 12.89
N ALA A 85 8.90 -18.11 12.81
CA ALA A 85 9.48 -17.38 13.93
C ALA A 85 8.59 -16.24 14.44
N GLY A 86 7.50 -15.94 13.74
CA GLY A 86 6.66 -14.79 14.02
C GLY A 86 5.75 -14.43 12.85
N ASN A 87 5.37 -13.17 12.78
CA ASN A 87 4.66 -12.57 11.64
C ASN A 87 5.15 -11.16 11.34
N VAL A 88 4.95 -10.74 10.09
CA VAL A 88 5.05 -9.35 9.65
C VAL A 88 3.64 -8.87 9.34
N SER A 89 3.14 -7.87 10.06
CA SER A 89 1.83 -7.26 9.82
C SER A 89 1.98 -5.87 9.21
N VAL A 90 1.09 -5.55 8.28
CA VAL A 90 0.99 -4.25 7.63
C VAL A 90 -0.38 -3.65 7.91
N THR A 91 -0.40 -2.39 8.30
CA THR A 91 -1.59 -1.52 8.41
C THR A 91 -1.23 -0.17 7.79
N PHE A 92 -2.22 0.63 7.42
CA PHE A 92 -1.97 1.99 6.98
C PHE A 92 -3.10 2.94 7.33
N ASP A 93 -2.76 4.22 7.40
CA ASP A 93 -3.67 5.37 7.49
C ASP A 93 -3.27 6.41 6.43
N LYS A 94 -3.88 7.60 6.45
CA LYS A 94 -3.60 8.69 5.49
C LYS A 94 -2.16 9.21 5.52
N ASP A 95 -1.45 9.03 6.63
CA ASP A 95 -0.13 9.62 6.84
C ASP A 95 0.98 8.58 6.64
N PHE A 96 0.79 7.35 7.13
CA PHE A 96 1.82 6.32 7.20
C PHE A 96 1.37 4.93 6.75
N VAL A 97 2.32 4.19 6.18
CA VAL A 97 2.32 2.73 6.15
C VAL A 97 3.05 2.24 7.39
N HIS A 98 2.39 1.40 8.20
CA HIS A 98 2.98 0.77 9.37
C HIS A 98 3.30 -0.69 9.09
N VAL A 99 4.56 -1.07 9.29
CA VAL A 99 5.02 -2.46 9.14
C VAL A 99 5.62 -2.94 10.45
N LYS A 100 4.99 -3.95 11.07
CA LYS A 100 5.37 -4.48 12.37
C LYS A 100 5.86 -5.92 12.26
N TYR A 101 7.03 -6.18 12.83
CA TYR A 101 7.60 -7.50 13.07
C TYR A 101 7.20 -7.93 14.48
N THR A 102 6.72 -9.16 14.64
CA THR A 102 6.46 -9.78 15.94
C THR A 102 7.01 -11.19 15.94
N THR A 103 7.78 -11.56 16.95
CA THR A 103 8.33 -12.91 17.09
C THR A 103 7.56 -13.75 18.10
N ILE A 104 7.58 -15.07 17.92
CA ILE A 104 6.91 -16.05 18.77
C ILE A 104 7.88 -17.18 19.17
N ASN A 105 7.45 -18.03 20.10
CA ASN A 105 8.15 -19.27 20.45
C ASN A 105 9.63 -19.07 20.86
N GLY A 106 9.93 -17.96 21.53
CA GLY A 106 11.27 -17.64 22.05
C GLY A 106 12.26 -17.09 21.01
N TRP A 107 11.82 -16.83 19.78
CA TRP A 107 12.60 -16.05 18.83
C TRP A 107 12.67 -14.58 19.24
N MET A 108 13.79 -13.94 18.95
CA MET A 108 14.08 -12.54 19.27
C MET A 108 14.72 -11.86 18.06
N LEU A 109 14.44 -10.57 17.87
CA LEU A 109 14.97 -9.75 16.78
C LEU A 109 16.32 -9.15 17.18
N ASP A 110 17.30 -9.31 16.29
CA ASP A 110 18.58 -8.61 16.34
C ASP A 110 18.55 -7.35 15.48
N GLU A 111 17.97 -7.44 14.28
CA GLU A 111 17.81 -6.35 13.33
C GLU A 111 16.59 -6.59 12.44
N ALA A 112 15.95 -5.52 11.96
CA ALA A 112 14.91 -5.55 10.94
C ALA A 112 15.30 -4.64 9.78
N HIS A 113 15.10 -5.13 8.55
CA HIS A 113 15.38 -4.42 7.30
C HIS A 113 14.15 -4.54 6.40
N LEU A 114 13.70 -3.42 5.84
CA LEU A 114 12.51 -3.37 5.02
C LEU A 114 12.75 -2.56 3.75
N TRP A 115 12.36 -3.15 2.63
CA TRP A 115 12.21 -2.44 1.36
C TRP A 115 10.76 -2.49 0.93
N VAL A 116 10.27 -1.35 0.41
CA VAL A 116 8.92 -1.18 -0.14
C VAL A 116 9.05 -0.42 -1.46
N GLY A 117 8.32 -0.83 -2.50
CA GLY A 117 8.30 -0.08 -3.76
C GLY A 117 7.35 -0.67 -4.80
N SER A 118 7.07 0.10 -5.86
CA SER A 118 6.15 -0.27 -6.95
C SER A 118 6.75 -1.23 -7.98
N ASN A 119 8.06 -1.49 -7.92
CA ASN A 119 8.74 -2.41 -8.84
C ASN A 119 9.95 -3.06 -8.15
N LEU A 120 9.96 -4.40 -8.07
CA LEU A 120 11.04 -5.17 -7.46
C LEU A 120 12.42 -4.90 -8.06
N SER A 121 12.51 -4.48 -9.33
CA SER A 121 13.79 -4.13 -9.95
C SER A 121 14.50 -2.93 -9.31
N MET A 122 13.74 -2.06 -8.61
CA MET A 122 14.28 -0.91 -7.87
C MET A 122 14.86 -1.29 -6.50
N MET A 123 14.63 -2.53 -6.05
CA MET A 123 15.18 -3.01 -4.80
C MET A 123 16.71 -3.12 -4.88
N PRO A 124 17.47 -2.69 -3.85
CA PRO A 124 18.91 -2.92 -3.79
C PRO A 124 19.26 -4.40 -3.91
N GLN A 125 19.94 -4.78 -4.99
CA GLN A 125 20.27 -6.18 -5.30
C GLN A 125 21.65 -6.36 -5.94
N THR A 126 22.11 -7.60 -6.03
CA THR A 126 23.29 -8.01 -6.81
C THR A 126 22.95 -8.07 -8.30
N ASN A 127 23.98 -8.19 -9.16
CA ASN A 127 23.79 -8.42 -10.60
C ASN A 127 23.06 -9.74 -10.90
N SER A 128 23.05 -10.67 -9.95
CA SER A 128 22.33 -11.94 -10.05
C SER A 128 20.90 -11.87 -9.52
N GLY A 129 20.41 -10.69 -9.09
CA GLY A 129 19.04 -10.49 -8.57
C GLY A 129 18.84 -10.85 -7.09
N ASN A 130 19.91 -11.09 -6.33
CA ASN A 130 19.77 -11.36 -4.88
C ASN A 130 19.66 -10.04 -4.12
N PRO A 131 18.70 -9.88 -3.19
CA PRO A 131 18.57 -8.67 -2.39
C PRO A 131 19.80 -8.41 -1.53
N LYS A 132 20.05 -7.13 -1.24
CA LYS A 132 21.05 -6.66 -0.28
C LYS A 132 20.36 -5.98 0.91
N PRO A 133 19.87 -6.75 1.92
CA PRO A 133 19.10 -6.19 3.03
C PRO A 133 19.80 -5.05 3.77
N GLY A 134 21.14 -5.14 3.93
CA GLY A 134 21.93 -4.07 4.53
C GLY A 134 21.93 -2.74 3.77
N LEU A 135 21.37 -2.67 2.55
CA LEU A 135 21.18 -1.46 1.76
C LEU A 135 19.71 -1.03 1.64
N PHE A 136 18.78 -1.73 2.29
CA PHE A 136 17.36 -1.34 2.27
C PHE A 136 17.15 0.04 2.92
N PRO A 137 16.18 0.83 2.45
CA PRO A 137 15.99 2.20 2.94
C PRO A 137 15.56 2.26 4.41
N TYR A 138 14.79 1.28 4.88
CA TYR A 138 14.28 1.24 6.25
C TYR A 138 15.01 0.16 7.07
N LYS A 139 15.62 0.57 8.19
CA LYS A 139 16.41 -0.30 9.07
C LYS A 139 16.19 0.06 10.53
N SER A 140 16.11 -0.94 11.40
CA SER A 140 15.93 -0.71 12.83
C SER A 140 17.21 -0.33 13.58
N GLY A 141 18.37 -0.70 13.05
CA GLY A 141 19.59 -0.84 13.86
C GLY A 141 19.49 -2.05 14.81
N LEU A 142 20.37 -2.10 15.81
CA LEU A 142 20.39 -3.19 16.79
C LEU A 142 19.18 -3.15 17.72
N LEU A 143 18.47 -4.28 17.80
CA LEU A 143 17.26 -4.46 18.61
C LEU A 143 17.49 -5.23 19.91
N TYR A 144 18.70 -5.73 20.14
CA TYR A 144 19.14 -6.38 21.39
C TYR A 144 18.18 -7.45 21.92
N GLY A 145 17.56 -8.22 21.01
CA GLY A 145 16.65 -9.30 21.37
C GLY A 145 15.20 -8.87 21.61
N ALA A 146 14.75 -7.75 21.04
CA ALA A 146 13.35 -7.35 21.10
C ALA A 146 12.42 -8.40 20.46
N THR A 147 11.19 -8.52 20.97
CA THR A 147 10.20 -9.45 20.41
C THR A 147 9.26 -8.79 19.41
N SER A 148 9.33 -7.45 19.25
CA SER A 148 8.62 -6.74 18.20
C SER A 148 9.32 -5.44 17.82
N TYR A 149 9.10 -4.98 16.59
CA TYR A 149 9.56 -3.70 16.10
C TYR A 149 8.65 -3.20 14.97
N SER A 150 8.42 -1.88 14.90
CA SER A 150 7.57 -1.27 13.87
C SER A 150 8.30 -0.17 13.11
N PHE A 151 8.15 -0.17 11.79
CA PHE A 151 8.41 0.97 10.93
C PHE A 151 7.12 1.78 10.74
N SER A 152 7.22 3.10 10.75
CA SER A 152 6.19 4.03 10.27
C SER A 152 6.77 4.80 9.10
N ILE A 153 6.29 4.51 7.90
CA ILE A 153 6.86 5.03 6.66
C ILE A 153 5.88 6.04 6.06
N PRO A 154 6.28 7.31 5.89
CA PRO A 154 5.37 8.32 5.37
C PRO A 154 5.07 8.06 3.90
N TRP A 155 3.83 8.26 3.47
CA TRP A 155 3.44 8.07 2.07
C TRP A 155 4.23 8.93 1.08
N SER A 156 4.79 10.05 1.54
CA SER A 156 5.68 10.91 0.75
C SER A 156 6.90 10.16 0.19
N ASP A 157 7.38 9.13 0.88
CA ASP A 157 8.49 8.29 0.40
C ASP A 157 8.12 7.50 -0.86
N PHE A 158 6.82 7.33 -1.11
CA PHE A 158 6.24 6.62 -2.24
C PHE A 158 5.51 7.54 -3.23
N GLY A 159 5.65 8.86 -3.11
CA GLY A 159 4.96 9.83 -3.98
C GLY A 159 3.59 10.30 -3.48
N GLY A 160 3.20 9.95 -2.25
CA GLY A 160 1.99 10.43 -1.59
C GLY A 160 0.86 9.41 -1.48
N TYR A 161 -0.09 9.65 -0.56
CA TYR A 161 -1.20 8.75 -0.25
C TYR A 161 -2.06 8.46 -1.48
N GLU A 162 -2.62 9.51 -2.08
CA GLU A 162 -3.48 9.44 -3.26
C GLU A 162 -2.81 8.76 -4.47
N ALA A 163 -1.49 8.94 -4.62
CA ALA A 163 -0.74 8.34 -5.72
C ALA A 163 -0.57 6.81 -5.58
N ASN A 164 -0.79 6.26 -4.38
CA ASN A 164 -0.63 4.83 -4.11
C ASN A 164 -1.98 4.12 -3.85
N CYS A 165 -3.09 4.85 -3.82
CA CYS A 165 -4.43 4.28 -3.77
C CYS A 165 -4.74 3.47 -5.04
N GLY A 166 -5.22 2.24 -4.86
CA GLY A 166 -5.46 1.27 -5.92
C GLY A 166 -4.19 0.69 -6.55
N ASN A 167 -2.99 1.13 -6.13
CA ASN A 167 -1.73 0.65 -6.66
C ASN A 167 -1.15 -0.48 -5.81
N ILE A 168 -0.31 -1.28 -6.45
CA ILE A 168 0.38 -2.41 -5.83
C ILE A 168 1.77 -1.97 -5.39
N LEU A 169 2.09 -2.22 -4.12
CA LEU A 169 3.45 -2.14 -3.61
C LEU A 169 3.97 -3.53 -3.22
N TYR A 170 5.24 -3.75 -3.52
CA TYR A 170 6.00 -4.93 -3.17
C TYR A 170 6.79 -4.68 -1.90
N MET A 171 6.82 -5.65 -1.01
CA MET A 171 7.51 -5.57 0.28
C MET A 171 8.48 -6.73 0.46
N ALA A 172 9.73 -6.40 0.75
CA ALA A 172 10.78 -7.35 1.09
C ALA A 172 11.18 -7.12 2.55
N ALA A 173 10.59 -7.91 3.44
CA ALA A 173 10.72 -7.79 4.89
C ALA A 173 11.74 -8.80 5.42
N HIS A 174 12.93 -8.34 5.80
CA HIS A 174 14.03 -9.18 6.28
C HIS A 174 14.31 -8.95 7.77
N ALA A 175 14.63 -10.00 8.50
CA ALA A 175 15.03 -9.93 9.90
C ALA A 175 16.29 -10.75 10.18
N ALA A 176 17.15 -10.24 11.06
CA ALA A 176 18.13 -11.06 11.78
C ALA A 176 17.51 -11.48 13.11
N LEU A 177 17.57 -12.78 13.40
CA LEU A 177 16.85 -13.41 14.50
C LEU A 177 17.78 -14.31 15.30
N HIS A 178 17.51 -14.46 16.58
CA HIS A 178 18.09 -15.53 17.37
C HIS A 178 17.08 -16.14 18.34
N LYS A 179 17.37 -17.37 18.77
CA LYS A 179 16.63 -18.09 19.81
C LYS A 179 17.60 -18.74 20.77
N MET A 180 17.37 -18.57 22.07
CA MET A 180 18.13 -19.28 23.10
C MET A 180 17.58 -20.69 23.27
N ASN A 181 18.45 -21.68 23.20
CA ASN A 181 18.13 -23.06 23.50
C ASN A 181 18.21 -23.31 25.01
N SER A 182 17.53 -24.36 25.50
CA SER A 182 17.52 -24.72 26.93
C SER A 182 18.91 -25.05 27.51
N ASN A 183 19.89 -25.37 26.66
CA ASN A 183 21.28 -25.62 27.05
C ASN A 183 22.15 -24.34 27.07
N GLY A 184 21.57 -23.15 26.89
CA GLY A 184 22.28 -21.87 26.85
C GLY A 184 22.94 -21.52 25.52
N SER A 185 22.84 -22.39 24.49
CA SER A 185 23.34 -22.06 23.15
C SER A 185 22.38 -21.13 22.40
N VAL A 186 22.94 -20.29 21.51
CA VAL A 186 22.18 -19.35 20.68
C VAL A 186 22.06 -19.93 19.27
N ASN A 187 20.83 -20.01 18.75
CA ASN A 187 20.55 -20.33 17.35
C ASN A 187 20.19 -19.04 16.60
N SER A 188 21.13 -18.53 15.79
CA SER A 188 20.92 -17.35 14.96
C SER A 188 20.48 -17.73 13.55
N GLN A 189 19.48 -17.03 13.03
CA GLN A 189 18.92 -17.23 11.69
C GLN A 189 18.63 -15.88 11.02
N THR A 190 18.53 -15.89 9.70
CA THR A 190 17.84 -14.82 8.96
C THR A 190 16.40 -15.22 8.72
N GLY A 191 15.53 -14.22 8.58
CA GLY A 191 14.12 -14.40 8.35
C GLY A 191 13.58 -13.52 7.24
N TRP A 192 12.54 -13.98 6.56
CA TRP A 192 11.80 -13.22 5.56
C TRP A 192 10.30 -13.29 5.82
N GLY A 193 9.58 -12.20 5.55
CA GLY A 193 8.12 -12.25 5.43
C GLY A 193 7.73 -13.22 4.30
N ASN A 194 6.80 -14.12 4.60
CA ASN A 194 6.40 -15.19 3.70
C ASN A 194 5.75 -14.62 2.43
N GLY A 195 6.06 -15.24 1.28
CA GLY A 195 5.55 -14.79 -0.01
C GLY A 195 6.24 -15.48 -1.19
N SER A 196 6.30 -14.79 -2.32
CA SER A 196 6.96 -15.28 -3.53
C SER A 196 8.48 -15.12 -3.41
N GLN A 197 9.23 -16.08 -3.94
CA GLN A 197 10.69 -15.97 -3.99
C GLN A 197 11.10 -14.84 -4.95
N ILE A 198 12.03 -13.97 -4.52
CA ILE A 198 12.49 -12.83 -5.32
C ILE A 198 13.28 -13.30 -6.55
N ASN A 199 14.02 -14.39 -6.42
CA ASN A 199 14.87 -14.94 -7.47
C ASN A 199 15.01 -16.46 -7.34
N ASP A 200 14.48 -17.18 -8.33
CA ASP A 200 14.46 -18.66 -8.37
C ASP A 200 15.85 -19.30 -8.48
N ASN A 201 16.87 -18.55 -8.92
CA ASN A 201 18.22 -19.08 -9.16
C ASN A 201 19.24 -18.62 -8.10
N GLY A 202 18.78 -18.19 -6.92
CA GLY A 202 19.64 -17.55 -5.93
C GLY A 202 19.20 -17.74 -4.48
N SER A 203 19.05 -16.63 -3.77
CA SER A 203 18.66 -16.64 -2.36
C SER A 203 17.22 -17.09 -2.16
N TRP A 204 16.91 -17.67 -0.99
CA TRP A 204 15.55 -17.98 -0.53
C TRP A 204 14.76 -16.74 -0.09
N ALA A 205 15.24 -15.53 -0.42
CA ALA A 205 14.59 -14.29 -0.06
C ALA A 205 13.21 -14.17 -0.70
N MET A 206 12.26 -13.70 0.07
CA MET A 206 10.86 -13.60 -0.33
C MET A 206 10.37 -12.17 -0.33
N TYR A 207 9.33 -11.92 -1.11
CA TYR A 207 8.53 -10.71 -1.10
C TYR A 207 7.05 -11.06 -1.08
N PHE A 208 6.24 -10.14 -0.56
CA PHE A 208 4.79 -10.16 -0.74
C PHE A 208 4.34 -8.82 -1.32
N SER A 209 3.16 -8.80 -1.91
CA SER A 209 2.61 -7.59 -2.54
C SER A 209 1.24 -7.26 -1.98
N LEU A 210 1.01 -5.97 -1.74
CA LEU A 210 -0.24 -5.44 -1.24
C LEU A 210 -0.81 -4.42 -2.23
N GLN A 211 -2.11 -4.47 -2.45
CA GLN A 211 -2.85 -3.40 -3.13
C GLN A 211 -3.55 -2.56 -2.06
N PHE A 212 -3.25 -1.26 -2.04
CA PHE A 212 -3.75 -0.35 -1.03
C PHE A 212 -5.06 0.28 -1.48
N GLU A 213 -6.16 -0.19 -0.91
CA GLU A 213 -7.46 0.42 -1.10
C GLU A 213 -7.65 1.49 -0.04
N CYS A 214 -7.26 2.71 -0.40
CA CYS A 214 -7.50 3.86 0.42
C CYS A 214 -8.99 3.98 0.72
N GLY A 215 -9.32 4.17 1.99
CA GLY A 215 -10.68 4.50 2.33
C GLY A 215 -11.03 5.82 1.66
N SER A 216 -12.06 5.83 0.83
CA SER A 216 -12.98 6.96 0.90
C SER A 216 -13.65 6.88 2.28
N THR A 217 -12.92 7.35 3.31
CA THR A 217 -13.34 7.49 4.71
C THR A 217 -14.20 6.35 5.26
N ASN A 218 -13.55 5.30 5.77
CA ASN A 218 -14.17 4.32 6.67
C ASN A 218 -13.91 4.60 8.17
N ASP A 219 -14.33 5.78 8.63
CA ASP A 219 -14.73 6.06 10.02
C ASP A 219 -16.18 5.57 10.20
N PRO A 220 -16.82 5.36 11.36
CA PRO A 220 -18.25 5.02 11.44
C PRO A 220 -19.21 6.04 10.76
N GLU A 221 -18.67 7.10 10.17
CA GLU A 221 -19.16 7.89 9.03
C GLU A 221 -18.99 7.19 7.63
N THR A 222 -18.91 5.86 7.55
CA THR A 222 -18.49 5.14 6.31
C THR A 222 -19.61 4.93 5.30
N ASN A 223 -20.24 6.00 4.94
CA ASN A 223 -21.09 6.03 3.77
C ASN A 223 -21.30 7.47 3.33
N CYS A 224 -20.57 8.41 3.95
CA CYS A 224 -20.57 9.81 3.65
C CYS A 224 -19.74 10.08 2.39
N GLN A 225 -20.38 10.62 1.37
CA GLN A 225 -19.78 11.01 0.10
C GLN A 225 -20.11 12.47 -0.19
N THR A 226 -19.23 13.14 -0.94
CA THR A 226 -19.53 14.48 -1.47
C THR A 226 -20.70 14.40 -2.43
N ALA A 227 -21.65 15.33 -2.28
CA ALA A 227 -22.75 15.55 -3.18
C ALA A 227 -22.85 17.02 -3.62
N PHE A 228 -23.32 17.25 -4.84
CA PHE A 228 -23.63 18.58 -5.35
C PHE A 228 -25.03 18.63 -5.96
N GLY A 229 -25.71 19.76 -5.75
CA GLY A 229 -26.91 20.10 -6.50
C GLY A 229 -26.58 20.19 -7.98
N PHE A 230 -27.33 19.48 -8.82
CA PHE A 230 -27.09 19.44 -10.26
C PHE A 230 -27.31 20.83 -10.89
N GLY A 231 -26.46 21.18 -11.86
CA GLY A 231 -26.59 22.44 -12.59
C GLY A 231 -26.05 22.35 -14.01
N PRO A 232 -26.44 23.32 -14.87
CA PRO A 232 -26.10 23.29 -16.29
C PRO A 232 -24.62 23.57 -16.59
N LEU A 233 -23.88 24.16 -15.66
CA LEU A 233 -22.47 24.54 -15.86
C LEU A 233 -21.57 23.77 -14.89
N THR A 234 -20.66 22.94 -15.38
CA THR A 234 -19.69 22.24 -14.52
C THR A 234 -18.58 23.19 -14.07
N PHE A 235 -17.90 22.87 -12.96
CA PHE A 235 -16.70 23.65 -12.55
C PHE A 235 -15.59 23.64 -13.60
N VAL A 236 -15.50 22.55 -14.38
CA VAL A 236 -14.52 22.39 -15.46
C VAL A 236 -14.85 23.32 -16.63
N ASP A 237 -16.11 23.32 -17.09
CA ASP A 237 -16.56 24.19 -18.18
C ASP A 237 -16.57 25.68 -17.77
N ALA A 238 -16.74 25.96 -16.48
CA ALA A 238 -16.59 27.30 -15.90
C ALA A 238 -15.12 27.78 -15.82
N GLY A 239 -14.15 26.90 -16.10
CA GLY A 239 -12.72 27.22 -16.02
C GLY A 239 -12.19 27.39 -14.58
N LEU A 240 -12.90 26.88 -13.58
CA LEU A 240 -12.52 26.99 -12.16
C LEU A 240 -11.53 25.90 -11.72
N THR A 241 -11.47 24.80 -12.46
CA THR A 241 -10.64 23.63 -12.16
C THR A 241 -10.49 22.72 -13.39
N PRO A 242 -9.37 22.00 -13.55
CA PRO A 242 -9.23 21.02 -14.62
C PRO A 242 -9.82 19.64 -14.31
N ASN A 243 -10.11 19.32 -13.03
CA ASN A 243 -10.31 17.93 -12.61
C ASN A 243 -11.34 17.71 -11.49
N ARG A 244 -11.90 18.77 -10.89
CA ARG A 244 -12.90 18.63 -9.83
C ARG A 244 -14.32 18.71 -10.40
N TRP A 245 -15.14 17.73 -10.02
CA TRP A 245 -16.55 17.68 -10.40
C TRP A 245 -17.42 18.56 -9.47
N GLY A 246 -18.58 18.94 -9.99
CA GLY A 246 -19.56 19.80 -9.33
C GLY A 246 -20.13 20.82 -10.29
N TRP A 247 -21.24 21.44 -9.91
CA TRP A 247 -22.03 22.28 -10.81
C TRP A 247 -22.36 23.63 -10.20
N ILE A 248 -22.56 24.60 -11.11
CA ILE A 248 -23.10 25.92 -10.84
C ILE A 248 -24.51 25.95 -11.42
N TYR A 249 -25.47 26.35 -10.59
CA TYR A 249 -26.83 26.69 -11.03
C TYR A 249 -26.99 28.21 -11.11
N THR A 250 -27.69 28.72 -12.12
CA THR A 250 -27.92 30.16 -12.28
C THR A 250 -29.40 30.46 -12.30
N LEU A 251 -29.86 31.25 -11.31
CA LEU A 251 -31.22 31.78 -11.28
C LEU A 251 -31.27 33.10 -12.04
N ASN A 252 -32.00 33.14 -13.15
CA ASN A 252 -32.13 34.34 -13.98
C ASN A 252 -33.41 35.13 -13.68
N ALA A 253 -34.37 34.54 -12.97
CA ALA A 253 -35.61 35.18 -12.55
C ALA A 253 -36.07 34.60 -11.19
N GLU A 254 -36.98 35.32 -10.54
CA GLU A 254 -37.73 34.80 -9.39
C GLU A 254 -38.49 33.52 -9.74
N GLY A 255 -38.71 32.68 -8.75
CA GLY A 255 -39.41 31.42 -8.94
C GLY A 255 -38.96 30.32 -7.99
N TYR A 256 -39.48 29.13 -8.26
CA TYR A 256 -39.22 27.91 -7.51
C TYR A 256 -38.62 26.87 -8.44
N PHE A 257 -37.44 26.36 -8.10
CA PHE A 257 -36.66 25.45 -8.93
C PHE A 257 -36.15 24.29 -8.09
N THR A 258 -36.19 23.08 -8.64
CA THR A 258 -35.68 21.88 -7.95
C THR A 258 -34.69 21.17 -8.86
N THR A 259 -33.55 20.79 -8.29
CA THR A 259 -32.48 20.04 -8.97
C THR A 259 -32.12 18.80 -8.16
N PRO A 260 -31.77 17.68 -8.81
CA PRO A 260 -31.23 16.51 -8.11
C PRO A 260 -29.99 16.84 -7.29
N LEU A 261 -29.79 16.14 -6.17
CA LEU A 261 -28.56 16.13 -5.39
C LEU A 261 -27.80 14.84 -5.73
N TYR A 262 -26.69 14.97 -6.46
CA TYR A 262 -25.90 13.81 -6.89
C TYR A 262 -24.67 13.62 -6.01
N ALA A 263 -24.54 12.42 -5.43
CA ALA A 263 -23.35 11.96 -4.73
C ALA A 263 -22.43 11.17 -5.68
N GLY A 264 -21.12 11.29 -5.48
CA GLY A 264 -20.12 10.46 -6.17
C GLY A 264 -20.01 10.66 -7.69
N ALA A 265 -20.40 11.83 -8.22
CA ALA A 265 -20.39 12.09 -9.68
C ALA A 265 -19.01 12.46 -10.24
N GLY A 266 -18.00 11.62 -9.99
CA GLY A 266 -16.65 11.79 -10.51
C GLY A 266 -16.64 12.09 -12.01
N ASN A 267 -15.74 12.98 -12.45
CA ASN A 267 -15.68 13.47 -13.83
C ASN A 267 -16.96 14.13 -14.35
N ASN A 268 -17.88 14.56 -13.47
CA ASN A 268 -19.21 15.06 -13.81
C ASN A 268 -20.10 14.03 -14.52
N ASP A 269 -19.82 12.73 -14.34
CA ASP A 269 -20.58 11.65 -14.97
C ASP A 269 -21.80 11.26 -14.13
N ILE A 270 -22.97 11.76 -14.53
CA ILE A 270 -24.24 11.48 -13.86
C ILE A 270 -24.74 10.04 -14.05
N GLN A 271 -24.20 9.28 -15.02
CA GLN A 271 -24.62 7.88 -15.23
C GLN A 271 -24.07 6.96 -14.13
N HIS A 272 -22.94 7.34 -13.55
CA HIS A 272 -22.28 6.63 -12.46
C HIS A 272 -22.49 7.31 -11.10
N ALA A 273 -23.22 8.43 -11.07
CA ALA A 273 -23.58 9.13 -9.84
C ALA A 273 -24.83 8.52 -9.19
N THR A 274 -24.93 8.66 -7.87
CA THR A 274 -26.14 8.30 -7.12
C THR A 274 -26.96 9.54 -6.87
N ASN A 275 -28.24 9.54 -7.29
CA ASN A 275 -29.18 10.59 -6.89
C ASN A 275 -29.65 10.32 -5.45
N VAL A 276 -29.19 11.14 -4.51
CA VAL A 276 -29.40 10.95 -3.07
C VAL A 276 -30.46 11.88 -2.49
N GLY A 277 -31.06 12.76 -3.30
CA GLY A 277 -32.04 13.73 -2.83
C GLY A 277 -32.30 14.85 -3.83
N ASN A 278 -32.83 15.96 -3.34
CA ASN A 278 -33.07 17.16 -4.12
C ASN A 278 -32.56 18.41 -3.39
N VAL A 279 -32.22 19.42 -4.18
CA VAL A 279 -32.02 20.80 -3.73
C VAL A 279 -33.08 21.68 -4.38
N THR A 280 -33.76 22.46 -3.56
CA THR A 280 -34.81 23.39 -3.99
C THR A 280 -34.37 24.82 -3.74
N TYR A 281 -34.58 25.68 -4.73
CA TYR A 281 -34.31 27.11 -4.68
C TYR A 281 -35.63 27.88 -4.82
N SER A 282 -35.93 28.77 -3.88
CA SER A 282 -37.05 29.69 -3.94
C SER A 282 -36.54 31.12 -3.87
N LEU A 283 -36.59 31.85 -4.98
CA LEU A 283 -36.16 33.24 -5.08
C LEU A 283 -37.38 34.17 -5.20
N SER A 284 -37.50 35.10 -4.27
CA SER A 284 -38.55 36.13 -4.24
C SER A 284 -37.95 37.46 -3.79
N GLY A 285 -37.88 38.45 -4.69
CA GLY A 285 -37.13 39.68 -4.47
C GLY A 285 -35.65 39.41 -4.20
N SER A 286 -35.13 39.91 -3.08
CA SER A 286 -33.77 39.66 -2.58
C SER A 286 -33.66 38.40 -1.71
N SER A 287 -34.78 37.75 -1.39
CA SER A 287 -34.79 36.63 -0.46
C SER A 287 -34.70 35.31 -1.22
N LEU A 288 -33.64 34.55 -0.94
CA LEU A 288 -33.39 33.22 -1.48
C LEU A 288 -33.49 32.19 -0.37
N VAL A 289 -34.34 31.19 -0.55
CA VAL A 289 -34.36 29.99 0.28
C VAL A 289 -33.74 28.83 -0.49
N VAL A 290 -32.73 28.18 0.10
CA VAL A 290 -32.11 26.95 -0.42
C VAL A 290 -32.43 25.81 0.55
N HIS A 291 -33.15 24.80 0.06
CA HIS A 291 -33.59 23.66 0.85
C HIS A 291 -33.02 22.36 0.30
N TYR A 292 -32.31 21.62 1.15
CA TYR A 292 -31.82 20.27 0.89
C TYR A 292 -32.79 19.25 1.49
N GLU A 293 -33.05 18.17 0.77
CA GLU A 293 -33.83 17.04 1.24
C GLU A 293 -33.22 15.74 0.68
N THR A 294 -32.89 14.79 1.55
CA THR A 294 -32.36 13.48 1.12
C THR A 294 -33.48 12.46 0.93
N PHE A 295 -33.25 11.48 0.06
CA PHE A 295 -34.12 10.31 -0.04
C PHE A 295 -33.86 9.33 1.12
N THR A 296 -34.80 8.41 1.35
CA THR A 296 -34.66 7.36 2.37
C THR A 296 -33.38 6.54 2.16
N GLY A 297 -32.68 6.23 3.25
CA GLY A 297 -31.39 5.55 3.22
C GLY A 297 -30.21 6.50 3.09
N TYR A 298 -30.45 7.81 3.19
CA TYR A 298 -29.41 8.84 3.17
C TYR A 298 -29.63 9.93 4.22
N SER A 299 -28.54 10.42 4.80
CA SER A 299 -28.50 11.58 5.70
C SER A 299 -27.41 12.58 5.31
N LEU A 300 -27.61 13.84 5.68
CA LEU A 300 -26.69 14.97 5.56
C LEU A 300 -25.83 15.03 6.82
N SER A 301 -24.51 15.03 6.66
CA SER A 301 -23.58 15.38 7.75
C SER A 301 -23.08 16.83 7.64
N GLU A 302 -23.00 17.36 6.41
CA GLU A 302 -22.59 18.74 6.16
C GLU A 302 -23.36 19.34 4.96
N THR A 303 -23.57 20.66 4.98
CA THR A 303 -24.08 21.44 3.85
C THR A 303 -23.32 22.75 3.71
N HIS A 304 -23.11 23.19 2.49
CA HIS A 304 -22.46 24.47 2.18
C HIS A 304 -23.13 25.09 0.95
N VAL A 305 -23.43 26.39 1.00
CA VAL A 305 -24.07 27.12 -0.11
C VAL A 305 -23.21 28.31 -0.51
N TYR A 306 -22.78 28.34 -1.77
CA TYR A 306 -22.40 29.59 -2.43
C TYR A 306 -23.65 30.23 -3.01
N ALA A 307 -23.92 31.48 -2.68
CA ALA A 307 -24.96 32.28 -3.35
C ALA A 307 -24.51 33.73 -3.53
N SER A 308 -24.42 34.21 -4.78
CA SER A 308 -23.98 35.57 -5.06
C SER A 308 -24.45 36.05 -6.44
N THR A 309 -24.52 37.37 -6.62
CA THR A 309 -24.67 37.99 -7.95
C THR A 309 -23.35 38.07 -8.72
N THR A 310 -22.23 37.77 -8.06
CA THR A 310 -20.91 37.64 -8.67
C THR A 310 -20.62 36.17 -8.99
N PHE A 311 -19.95 35.93 -10.11
CA PHE A 311 -19.54 34.57 -10.49
C PHE A 311 -18.55 33.98 -9.47
N PRO A 312 -18.66 32.69 -9.09
CA PRO A 312 -17.78 32.08 -8.10
C PRO A 312 -16.31 32.06 -8.56
N THR A 313 -15.41 32.40 -7.64
CA THR A 313 -13.94 32.26 -7.82
C THR A 313 -13.35 31.16 -6.96
N THR A 314 -14.14 30.59 -6.04
CA THR A 314 -13.78 29.43 -5.21
C THR A 314 -14.79 28.32 -5.42
N ILE A 315 -14.29 27.08 -5.35
CA ILE A 315 -15.07 25.83 -5.40
C ILE A 315 -14.81 24.98 -4.16
N ALA A 316 -14.14 25.54 -3.14
CA ALA A 316 -13.91 24.88 -1.86
C ALA A 316 -15.13 25.11 -0.95
N PRO A 317 -15.89 24.07 -0.57
CA PRO A 317 -17.13 24.22 0.19
C PRO A 317 -16.97 25.00 1.50
N GLY A 318 -15.89 24.75 2.25
CA GLY A 318 -15.56 25.49 3.48
C GLY A 318 -15.20 26.96 3.27
N GLN A 319 -15.15 27.45 2.02
CA GLN A 319 -14.96 28.87 1.69
C GLN A 319 -16.24 29.52 1.13
N PHE A 320 -17.35 28.79 1.06
CA PHE A 320 -18.62 29.37 0.62
C PHE A 320 -19.17 30.33 1.68
N ASN A 321 -19.99 31.28 1.24
CA ASN A 321 -20.47 32.37 2.09
C ASN A 321 -21.56 31.96 3.08
N TYR A 322 -22.20 30.80 2.87
CA TYR A 322 -23.22 30.29 3.78
C TYR A 322 -22.93 28.84 4.17
N SER A 323 -22.82 28.62 5.47
CA SER A 323 -22.58 27.32 6.10
C SER A 323 -23.08 27.33 7.53
N HIS A 324 -23.66 26.23 7.99
CA HIS A 324 -23.93 25.98 9.41
C HIS A 324 -24.00 24.49 9.68
N ALA A 325 -24.05 24.11 10.96
CA ALA A 325 -24.31 22.73 11.32
C ALA A 325 -25.67 22.28 10.78
N VAL A 326 -25.73 21.06 10.25
CA VAL A 326 -26.97 20.43 9.77
C VAL A 326 -27.96 20.31 10.93
N GLN A 327 -29.16 20.84 10.75
CA GLN A 327 -30.18 20.86 11.82
C GLN A 327 -30.99 19.57 11.89
N ASN A 328 -31.19 18.91 10.74
CA ASN A 328 -31.90 17.64 10.64
C ASN A 328 -31.13 16.74 9.66
N PRO A 329 -30.82 15.48 10.02
CA PRO A 329 -30.06 14.58 9.16
C PRO A 329 -30.71 14.35 7.79
N HIS A 330 -32.01 14.56 7.58
CA HIS A 330 -32.62 14.34 6.25
C HIS A 330 -32.96 15.61 5.48
N SER A 331 -32.77 16.78 6.09
CA SER A 331 -33.12 18.05 5.46
C SER A 331 -32.37 19.22 6.08
N ASP A 332 -32.01 20.19 5.26
CA ASP A 332 -31.36 21.40 5.76
C ASP A 332 -31.79 22.63 4.96
N THR A 333 -31.79 23.81 5.57
CA THR A 333 -32.36 25.01 4.95
C THR A 333 -31.57 26.28 5.25
N TYR A 334 -31.25 27.01 4.19
CA TYR A 334 -30.65 28.34 4.24
C TYR A 334 -31.67 29.39 3.82
N THR A 335 -31.80 30.45 4.61
CA THR A 335 -32.52 31.67 4.22
C THR A 335 -31.51 32.79 4.04
N ILE A 336 -31.38 33.28 2.82
CA ILE A 336 -30.30 34.16 2.38
C ILE A 336 -30.89 35.46 1.84
N GLU A 337 -30.46 36.59 2.40
CA GLU A 337 -30.72 37.92 1.83
C GLU A 337 -29.59 38.31 0.88
N LEU A 338 -29.94 38.55 -0.38
CA LEU A 338 -29.01 38.85 -1.47
C LEU A 338 -28.80 40.36 -1.62
N ASN A 339 -27.54 40.75 -1.86
CA ASN A 339 -27.17 42.12 -2.21
C ASN A 339 -27.31 42.36 -3.72
N GLY A 340 -28.54 42.28 -4.24
CA GLY A 340 -28.85 42.47 -5.66
C GLY A 340 -29.90 41.51 -6.19
N ALA A 341 -30.30 41.70 -7.45
CA ALA A 341 -31.23 40.83 -8.14
C ALA A 341 -30.49 39.75 -8.97
N THR A 342 -31.17 39.18 -9.96
CA THR A 342 -30.63 38.15 -10.84
C THR A 342 -29.57 38.71 -11.83
N PRO A 343 -28.63 37.88 -12.32
CA PRO A 343 -28.50 36.45 -12.05
C PRO A 343 -27.92 36.16 -10.66
N VAL A 344 -28.40 35.09 -10.03
CA VAL A 344 -27.81 34.54 -8.80
C VAL A 344 -27.09 33.24 -9.16
N TYR A 345 -25.79 33.20 -8.91
CA TYR A 345 -24.96 32.01 -9.07
C TYR A 345 -24.96 31.20 -7.78
N LEU A 346 -25.25 29.91 -7.92
CA LEU A 346 -25.42 28.98 -6.82
C LEU A 346 -24.48 27.79 -6.95
N ILE A 347 -23.86 27.40 -5.84
CA ILE A 347 -23.24 26.09 -5.68
C ILE A 347 -23.80 25.50 -4.39
N SER A 348 -24.48 24.37 -4.53
CA SER A 348 -25.04 23.63 -3.40
C SER A 348 -24.23 22.37 -3.17
N HIS A 349 -23.49 22.33 -2.07
CA HIS A 349 -22.66 21.21 -1.67
C HIS A 349 -23.24 20.55 -0.42
N ALA A 350 -23.15 19.23 -0.36
CA ALA A 350 -23.42 18.46 0.84
C ALA A 350 -22.40 17.33 1.03
N VAL A 351 -22.26 16.86 2.26
CA VAL A 351 -21.71 15.55 2.57
C VAL A 351 -22.88 14.66 2.97
N VAL A 352 -23.07 13.56 2.24
CA VAL A 352 -24.24 12.68 2.34
C VAL A 352 -23.82 11.27 2.69
N CYS A 353 -24.28 10.78 3.83
CA CYS A 353 -24.07 9.45 4.36
C CYS A 353 -25.20 8.53 3.92
N SER A 354 -24.90 7.27 3.56
CA SER A 354 -25.94 6.24 3.45
C SER A 354 -26.36 5.75 4.85
N GLU A 355 -27.47 5.04 4.96
CA GLU A 355 -28.01 4.53 6.24
C GLU A 355 -28.34 3.03 6.20
#